data_AF-A0A875S2Q0-F1
#
_entry.id   AF-A0A875S2Q0-F1
#
_cell.length_a   1.000
_cell.length_b   1.000
_cell.length_c   1.000
_cell.angle_alpha   90.00
_cell.angle_beta   90.00
_cell.angle_gamma   90.00
#
_symmetry.space_group_name_H-M   'P 1'
#
loop_
_entity.id
_entity.type
_entity.pdbx_description
1 polymer ?
#
loop_
_entity_poly.entity_id
_entity_poly.type
_entity_poly.pdbx_seq_one_letter_code
_entity_poly.pdbx_strand_id
1 'polypeptide(L)'
;MGKGALKFGGKSGILPKPRQIFKQPYKHQVYVKAEDTGYVDGIIHPKGTTRNLIRPKVFTPEQRLKKTAAKPKKLYSREDVDHMPEAQRFKIKNAEIRRQFLKESYEGEVKRLEKREEYQKKMSGERKKIAEEAQRLEKSKAELYTVPTVESYLEGPLIKPRSEEDKEALKLKRKANRLAQEMKVKEERSIKLMELYNASSDFAITESKLHLLVDEAFSERKLKEINKLLNISPDRLGTMPTTIDFESSLKDIILGNVNKGPSYEVVQDTMSGFNDEVHDTAEKFQREKKLQMKQEAEKKQKKLQELQNEMLKDREAKQQ
;
A
#
# COMPACT_ATOMS: atom_id res chain seq x y z
N MET A 1 -11.87 -0.66 49.01
CA MET A 1 -12.84 -1.35 48.13
C MET A 1 -12.09 -1.91 46.92
N GLY A 2 -12.37 -3.15 46.51
CA GLY A 2 -11.69 -3.74 45.36
C GLY A 2 -12.05 -3.03 44.05
N LYS A 3 -11.05 -2.79 43.18
CA LYS A 3 -11.22 -2.12 41.87
C LYS A 3 -12.33 -2.73 41.01
N GLY A 4 -12.62 -4.03 41.17
CA GLY A 4 -13.69 -4.75 40.45
C GLY A 4 -15.10 -4.55 41.00
N ALA A 5 -15.28 -4.05 42.23
CA ALA A 5 -16.60 -3.91 42.87
C ALA A 5 -17.46 -2.82 42.19
N LEU A 6 -16.83 -1.81 41.58
CA LEU A 6 -17.51 -0.76 40.81
C LEU A 6 -18.37 -1.32 39.66
N LYS A 7 -17.93 -2.41 39.01
CA LYS A 7 -18.72 -3.08 37.96
C LYS A 7 -20.06 -3.64 38.47
N PHE A 8 -20.17 -3.89 39.77
CA PHE A 8 -21.34 -4.48 40.42
C PHE A 8 -22.05 -3.46 41.33
N GLY A 9 -21.88 -2.16 41.08
CA GLY A 9 -22.51 -1.10 41.85
C GLY A 9 -21.92 -0.93 43.25
N GLY A 10 -20.62 -1.19 43.43
CA GLY A 10 -19.91 -0.99 44.70
C GLY A 10 -20.15 -2.09 45.75
N LYS A 11 -20.88 -3.16 45.40
CA LYS A 11 -21.17 -4.27 46.31
C LYS A 11 -19.97 -5.23 46.42
N SER A 12 -19.56 -5.55 47.63
CA SER A 12 -18.54 -6.57 47.91
C SER A 12 -19.19 -7.97 48.04
N GLY A 13 -18.58 -8.97 47.39
CA GLY A 13 -19.10 -10.35 47.36
C GLY A 13 -20.04 -10.62 46.19
N ILE A 14 -20.21 -11.92 45.85
CA ILE A 14 -21.09 -12.36 44.77
C ILE A 14 -22.15 -13.31 45.32
N LEU A 15 -23.42 -12.99 45.07
CA LEU A 15 -24.51 -13.91 45.36
C LEU A 15 -24.54 -15.01 44.29
N PRO A 16 -24.94 -16.24 44.66
CA PRO A 16 -25.17 -17.28 43.67
C PRO A 16 -26.26 -16.84 42.70
N LYS A 17 -26.14 -17.28 41.44
CA LYS A 17 -27.13 -16.95 40.41
C LYS A 17 -28.51 -17.47 40.84
N PRO A 18 -29.56 -16.63 40.81
CA PRO A 18 -30.90 -17.06 41.18
C PRO A 18 -31.37 -18.17 40.25
N ARG A 19 -31.86 -19.28 40.82
CA ARG A 19 -32.34 -20.43 40.05
C ARG A 19 -33.67 -20.07 39.39
N GLN A 20 -33.75 -20.23 38.07
CA GLN A 20 -34.97 -19.98 37.32
C GLN A 20 -36.02 -21.04 37.63
N ILE A 21 -37.26 -20.60 37.86
CA ILE A 21 -38.42 -21.47 38.08
C ILE A 21 -38.73 -22.26 36.79
N PHE A 22 -38.80 -21.56 35.66
CA PHE A 22 -38.95 -22.18 34.34
C PHE A 22 -37.61 -22.31 33.62
N LYS A 23 -37.08 -23.53 33.53
CA LYS A 23 -35.86 -23.84 32.76
C LYS A 23 -36.09 -23.92 31.24
N GLN A 24 -37.35 -24.02 30.82
CA GLN A 24 -37.78 -24.14 29.42
C GLN A 24 -38.75 -23.00 29.14
N PRO A 25 -38.88 -22.54 27.89
CA PRO A 25 -39.85 -21.51 27.55
C PRO A 25 -41.28 -22.00 27.85
N TYR A 26 -42.07 -21.15 28.51
CA TYR A 26 -43.46 -21.48 28.87
C TYR A 26 -44.44 -21.21 27.73
N LYS A 27 -44.04 -20.38 26.75
CA LYS A 27 -44.80 -20.03 25.55
C LYS A 27 -43.96 -20.20 24.29
N HIS A 28 -44.62 -20.35 23.15
CA HIS A 28 -43.94 -20.44 21.86
C HIS A 28 -43.28 -19.10 21.52
N GLN A 29 -41.98 -19.13 21.29
CA GLN A 29 -41.25 -17.97 20.77
C GLN A 29 -41.24 -18.08 19.25
N VAL A 30 -41.80 -17.08 18.57
CA VAL A 30 -41.71 -16.96 17.11
C VAL A 30 -40.25 -16.72 16.78
N TYR A 31 -39.57 -17.77 16.30
CA TYR A 31 -38.19 -17.67 15.88
C TYR A 31 -38.15 -17.12 14.46
N VAL A 32 -37.56 -15.94 14.31
CA VAL A 32 -37.18 -15.39 13.01
C VAL A 32 -35.74 -15.85 12.75
N LYS A 33 -35.55 -16.61 11.66
CA LYS A 33 -34.22 -17.02 11.22
C LYS A 33 -33.48 -15.78 10.74
N ALA A 34 -32.29 -15.52 11.27
CA ALA A 34 -31.44 -14.46 10.75
C ALA A 34 -30.90 -14.89 9.37
N GLU A 35 -30.75 -13.94 8.45
CA GLU A 35 -30.39 -14.19 7.05
C GLU A 35 -29.08 -14.99 6.94
N ASP A 36 -28.08 -14.65 7.75
CA ASP A 36 -26.74 -15.28 7.73
C ASP A 36 -26.60 -16.51 8.64
N THR A 37 -27.68 -17.23 8.95
CA THR A 37 -27.62 -18.39 9.87
C THR A 37 -28.00 -19.72 9.23
N GLY A 38 -27.22 -20.77 9.52
CA GLY A 38 -27.48 -22.14 9.09
C GLY A 38 -26.90 -22.50 7.72
N TYR A 39 -27.31 -23.65 7.18
CA TYR A 39 -26.89 -24.08 5.84
C TYR A 39 -27.66 -23.35 4.73
N VAL A 40 -26.94 -23.00 3.67
CA VAL A 40 -27.52 -22.45 2.43
C VAL A 40 -28.42 -23.50 1.77
N ASP A 41 -29.50 -23.05 1.15
CA ASP A 41 -30.43 -23.92 0.43
C ASP A 41 -29.72 -24.66 -0.73
N GLY A 42 -29.99 -25.95 -0.85
CA GLY A 42 -29.31 -26.83 -1.81
C GLY A 42 -27.99 -27.47 -1.34
N ILE A 43 -27.33 -26.95 -0.29
CA ILE A 43 -26.12 -27.58 0.26
C ILE A 43 -26.49 -28.73 1.22
N ILE A 44 -25.90 -29.90 1.03
CA ILE A 44 -26.10 -31.07 1.90
C ILE A 44 -25.42 -30.81 3.25
N HIS A 45 -26.10 -31.14 4.35
CA HIS A 45 -25.52 -31.07 5.70
C HIS A 45 -24.81 -32.41 6.03
N PRO A 46 -23.77 -32.41 6.89
CA PRO A 46 -23.00 -33.61 7.18
C PRO A 46 -23.87 -34.70 7.82
N LYS A 47 -23.63 -35.94 7.40
CA LYS A 47 -24.37 -37.13 7.86
C LYS A 47 -24.31 -37.25 9.39
N GLY A 48 -25.45 -37.45 10.03
CA GLY A 48 -25.56 -37.58 11.49
C GLY A 48 -25.72 -36.26 12.25
N THR A 49 -25.76 -35.13 11.56
CA THR A 49 -26.09 -33.83 12.15
C THR A 49 -27.49 -33.37 11.74
N THR A 50 -28.08 -32.42 12.48
CA THR A 50 -29.33 -31.78 12.09
C THR A 50 -29.05 -30.47 11.37
N ARG A 51 -29.58 -30.30 10.16
CA ARG A 51 -29.48 -29.04 9.38
C ARG A 51 -30.01 -27.81 10.14
N ASN A 52 -31.12 -27.99 10.86
CA ASN A 52 -31.82 -26.93 11.57
C ASN A 52 -31.58 -27.01 13.08
N LEU A 53 -31.60 -25.85 13.75
CA LEU A 53 -31.49 -25.77 15.20
C LEU A 53 -32.65 -26.50 15.88
N ILE A 54 -32.33 -27.47 16.74
CA ILE A 54 -33.32 -28.17 17.57
C ILE A 54 -33.83 -27.22 18.65
N ARG A 55 -35.11 -26.86 18.57
CA ARG A 55 -35.71 -25.92 19.51
C ARG A 55 -36.07 -26.61 20.84
N PRO A 56 -35.92 -25.92 21.98
CA PRO A 56 -36.39 -26.43 23.25
C PRO A 56 -37.92 -26.61 23.20
N LYS A 57 -38.39 -27.74 23.73
CA LYS A 57 -39.83 -28.00 23.84
C LYS A 57 -40.47 -26.96 24.75
N VAL A 58 -41.55 -26.35 24.29
CA VAL A 58 -42.36 -25.43 25.09
C VAL A 58 -43.13 -26.24 26.11
N PHE A 59 -43.11 -25.80 27.36
CA PHE A 59 -43.78 -26.51 28.45
C PHE A 59 -44.68 -25.56 29.22
N THR A 60 -45.99 -25.70 29.03
CA THR A 60 -46.93 -24.76 29.67
C THR A 60 -46.97 -24.99 31.18
N PRO A 61 -47.25 -23.94 31.98
CA PRO A 61 -47.35 -24.05 33.44
C PRO A 61 -48.33 -25.15 33.87
N GLU A 62 -49.46 -25.26 33.18
CA GLU A 62 -50.48 -26.28 33.44
C GLU A 62 -49.98 -27.71 33.17
N GLN A 63 -49.28 -27.93 32.07
CA GLN A 63 -48.67 -29.23 31.76
C GLN A 63 -47.63 -29.60 32.81
N ARG A 64 -46.93 -28.61 33.37
CA ARG A 64 -45.99 -28.79 34.48
C ARG A 64 -46.67 -29.18 35.76
N LEU A 65 -47.71 -28.45 36.15
CA LEU A 65 -48.49 -28.79 37.32
C LEU A 65 -49.06 -30.20 37.24
N LYS A 66 -49.59 -30.59 36.07
CA LYS A 66 -50.11 -31.95 35.86
C LYS A 66 -49.05 -33.04 36.07
N LYS A 67 -47.79 -32.78 35.70
CA LYS A 67 -46.68 -33.75 35.87
C LYS A 67 -46.04 -33.73 37.24
N THR A 68 -45.80 -32.56 37.82
CA THR A 68 -45.02 -32.42 39.07
C THR A 68 -45.89 -32.44 40.31
N ALA A 69 -47.07 -31.82 40.24
CA ALA A 69 -47.99 -31.61 41.34
C ALA A 69 -49.36 -32.26 41.04
N ALA A 70 -49.33 -33.52 40.60
CA ALA A 70 -50.54 -34.28 40.30
C ALA A 70 -51.45 -34.35 41.53
N LYS A 71 -52.76 -34.19 41.31
CA LYS A 71 -53.77 -34.42 42.34
C LYS A 71 -53.74 -35.89 42.77
N PRO A 72 -53.98 -36.20 44.06
CA PRO A 72 -54.00 -37.58 44.51
C PRO A 72 -55.13 -38.35 43.82
N LYS A 73 -54.88 -39.63 43.50
CA LYS A 73 -55.88 -40.50 42.86
C LYS A 73 -57.09 -40.76 43.77
N LYS A 74 -56.84 -40.84 45.09
CA LYS A 74 -57.88 -40.90 46.12
C LYS A 74 -58.04 -39.51 46.72
N LEU A 75 -59.24 -38.95 46.62
CA LEU A 75 -59.61 -37.75 47.32
C LEU A 75 -60.11 -38.17 48.70
N TYR A 76 -59.44 -37.73 49.75
CA TYR A 76 -59.90 -37.95 51.12
C TYR A 76 -60.84 -36.81 51.50
N SER A 77 -62.01 -37.16 52.05
CA SER A 77 -62.89 -36.16 52.68
C SER A 77 -62.23 -35.63 53.96
N ARG A 78 -62.69 -34.48 54.46
CA ARG A 78 -62.16 -33.92 55.72
C ARG A 78 -62.34 -34.88 56.89
N GLU A 79 -63.49 -35.56 56.93
CA GLU A 79 -63.81 -36.60 57.91
C GLU A 79 -62.83 -37.78 57.84
N ASP A 80 -62.51 -38.25 56.62
CA ASP A 80 -61.55 -39.35 56.43
C ASP A 80 -60.14 -38.97 56.91
N VAL A 81 -59.72 -37.72 56.70
CA VAL A 81 -58.42 -37.24 57.13
C VAL A 81 -58.35 -37.18 58.66
N ASP A 82 -59.42 -36.77 59.33
CA ASP A 82 -59.41 -36.64 60.80
C ASP A 82 -59.33 -37.99 61.52
N HIS A 83 -59.88 -39.05 60.91
CA HIS A 83 -59.83 -40.43 61.40
C HIS A 83 -58.47 -41.13 61.15
N MET A 84 -57.57 -40.53 60.36
CA MET A 84 -56.25 -41.10 60.10
C MET A 84 -55.24 -40.85 61.23
N PRO A 85 -54.20 -41.70 61.35
CA PRO A 85 -53.07 -41.45 62.24
C PRO A 85 -52.45 -40.08 61.98
N GLU A 86 -52.03 -39.38 63.04
CA GLU A 86 -51.55 -37.99 62.97
C GLU A 86 -50.43 -37.79 61.94
N ALA A 87 -49.47 -38.72 61.89
CA ALA A 87 -48.37 -38.68 60.93
C ALA A 87 -48.86 -38.71 59.46
N GLN A 88 -49.95 -39.43 59.17
CA GLN A 88 -50.55 -39.49 57.84
C GLN A 88 -51.32 -38.21 57.51
N ARG A 89 -52.03 -37.63 58.49
CA ARG A 89 -52.67 -36.32 58.35
C ARG A 89 -51.66 -35.23 57.99
N PHE A 90 -50.53 -35.20 58.69
CA PHE A 90 -49.47 -34.22 58.44
C PHE A 90 -48.85 -34.39 57.03
N LYS A 91 -48.65 -35.63 56.58
CA LYS A 91 -48.16 -35.91 55.22
C LYS A 91 -49.13 -35.40 54.15
N ILE A 92 -50.44 -35.61 54.33
CA ILE A 92 -51.47 -35.14 53.40
C ILE A 92 -51.50 -33.60 53.37
N LYS A 93 -51.58 -32.96 54.54
CA LYS A 93 -51.57 -31.49 54.66
C LYS A 93 -50.31 -30.86 54.05
N ASN A 94 -49.13 -31.40 54.35
CA ASN A 94 -47.88 -30.91 53.74
C ASN A 94 -47.82 -31.11 52.23
N ALA A 95 -48.36 -32.21 51.72
CA ALA A 95 -48.42 -32.44 50.28
C ALA A 95 -49.36 -31.43 49.60
N GLU A 96 -50.48 -31.08 50.24
CA GLU A 96 -51.38 -30.01 49.77
C GLU A 96 -50.70 -28.65 49.75
N ILE A 97 -50.04 -28.28 50.85
CA ILE A 97 -49.30 -27.02 50.97
C ILE A 97 -48.21 -26.92 49.89
N ARG A 98 -47.42 -27.99 49.68
CA ARG A 98 -46.39 -28.02 48.63
C ARG A 98 -46.99 -27.86 47.22
N ARG A 99 -48.14 -28.47 46.96
CA ARG A 99 -48.85 -28.31 45.67
C ARG A 99 -49.37 -26.89 45.49
N GLN A 100 -49.92 -26.28 46.54
CA GLN A 100 -50.41 -24.90 46.53
C GLN A 100 -49.28 -23.91 46.25
N PHE A 101 -48.19 -23.94 47.03
CA PHE A 101 -47.05 -23.05 46.80
C PHE A 101 -46.39 -23.24 45.44
N LEU A 102 -46.34 -24.47 44.93
CA LEU A 102 -45.80 -24.73 43.59
C LEU A 102 -46.70 -24.15 42.50
N LYS A 103 -48.03 -24.25 42.65
CA LYS A 103 -49.00 -23.61 41.77
C LYS A 103 -48.87 -22.09 41.78
N GLU A 104 -48.87 -21.48 42.96
CA GLU A 104 -48.70 -20.04 43.13
C GLU A 104 -47.37 -19.53 42.57
N SER A 105 -46.28 -20.28 42.77
CA SER A 105 -44.96 -19.94 42.23
C SER A 105 -44.95 -19.89 40.70
N TYR A 106 -45.65 -20.83 40.04
CA TYR A 106 -45.76 -20.83 38.59
C TYR A 106 -46.64 -19.70 38.07
N GLU A 107 -47.79 -19.45 38.69
CA GLU A 107 -48.67 -18.34 38.31
C GLU A 107 -47.99 -16.97 38.51
N GLY A 108 -47.27 -16.81 39.63
CA GLY A 108 -46.49 -15.60 39.92
C GLY A 108 -45.37 -15.37 38.91
N GLU A 109 -44.62 -16.41 38.54
CA GLU A 109 -43.54 -16.28 37.57
C GLU A 109 -44.06 -15.96 36.16
N VAL A 110 -45.20 -16.54 35.74
CA VAL A 110 -45.83 -16.19 34.45
C VAL A 110 -46.17 -14.70 34.42
N LYS A 111 -46.87 -14.20 35.45
CA LYS A 111 -47.23 -12.77 35.55
C LYS A 111 -45.99 -11.87 35.53
N ARG A 112 -44.92 -12.28 36.21
CA ARG A 112 -43.64 -11.55 36.21
C ARG A 112 -43.01 -11.50 34.81
N LEU A 113 -43.01 -12.61 34.08
CA LEU A 113 -42.44 -12.69 32.74
C LEU A 113 -43.25 -11.85 31.74
N GLU A 114 -44.58 -11.89 31.82
CA GLU A 114 -45.47 -11.06 30.98
C GLU A 114 -45.24 -9.56 31.23
N LYS A 115 -45.22 -9.13 32.49
CA LYS A 115 -44.89 -7.74 32.84
C LYS A 115 -43.53 -7.30 32.32
N ARG A 116 -42.53 -8.19 32.36
CA ARG A 116 -41.19 -7.90 31.85
C ARG A 116 -41.20 -7.70 30.33
N GLU A 117 -41.93 -8.53 29.60
CA GLU A 117 -42.04 -8.39 28.15
C GLU A 117 -42.82 -7.14 27.74
N GLU A 118 -43.90 -6.82 28.43
CA GLU A 118 -44.63 -5.57 28.23
C GLU A 118 -43.73 -4.36 28.45
N TYR A 119 -42.95 -4.36 29.53
CA TYR A 119 -41.97 -3.31 29.80
C TYR A 119 -40.92 -3.20 28.69
N GLN A 120 -40.37 -4.34 28.23
CA GLN A 120 -39.41 -4.34 27.11
C GLN A 120 -40.01 -3.80 25.82
N LYS A 121 -41.27 -4.16 25.51
CA LYS A 121 -41.99 -3.62 24.35
C LYS A 121 -42.16 -2.12 24.46
N LYS A 122 -42.59 -1.61 25.63
CA LYS A 122 -42.72 -0.16 25.89
C LYS A 122 -41.38 0.57 25.68
N MET A 123 -40.31 0.10 26.32
CA MET A 123 -38.97 0.68 26.17
C MET A 123 -38.47 0.65 24.72
N SER A 124 -38.73 -0.44 23.99
CA SER A 124 -38.35 -0.52 22.58
C SER A 124 -39.16 0.44 21.71
N GLY A 125 -40.44 0.64 22.01
CA GLY A 125 -41.31 1.61 21.35
C GLY A 125 -40.86 3.04 21.61
N GLU A 126 -40.54 3.38 22.86
CA GLU A 126 -40.00 4.71 23.23
C GLU A 126 -38.66 4.98 22.53
N ARG A 127 -37.75 4.01 22.50
CA ARG A 127 -36.48 4.15 21.76
C ARG A 127 -36.69 4.38 20.27
N LYS A 128 -37.65 3.68 19.65
CA LYS A 128 -38.00 3.90 18.25
C LYS A 128 -38.56 5.31 18.03
N LYS A 129 -39.45 5.78 18.91
CA LYS A 129 -39.97 7.16 18.85
C LYS A 129 -38.86 8.19 18.98
N ILE A 130 -37.95 8.04 19.94
CA ILE A 130 -36.80 8.94 20.10
C ILE A 130 -35.89 8.91 18.86
N ALA A 131 -35.67 7.74 18.26
CA ALA A 131 -34.88 7.63 17.04
C ALA A 131 -35.57 8.29 15.84
N GLU A 132 -36.89 8.13 15.71
CA GLU A 132 -37.70 8.79 14.68
C GLU A 132 -37.72 10.31 14.89
N GLU A 133 -37.85 10.79 16.13
CA GLU A 133 -37.74 12.21 16.49
C GLU A 133 -36.34 12.75 16.18
N ALA A 134 -35.28 12.01 16.48
CA ALA A 134 -33.90 12.38 16.13
C ALA A 134 -33.67 12.50 14.62
N GLN A 135 -34.33 11.65 13.82
CA GLN A 135 -34.26 11.74 12.36
C GLN A 135 -35.09 12.90 11.79
N ARG A 136 -36.21 13.25 12.44
CA ARG A 136 -37.12 14.32 12.03
C ARG A 136 -36.76 15.69 12.61
N LEU A 137 -35.80 15.75 13.54
CA LEU A 137 -35.30 17.00 14.10
C LEU A 137 -34.60 17.79 12.98
N GLU A 138 -35.39 18.62 12.31
CA GLU A 138 -34.88 19.70 11.48
C GLU A 138 -34.09 20.65 12.40
N LYS A 139 -32.91 21.08 11.94
CA LYS A 139 -32.06 22.05 12.66
C LYS A 139 -32.93 23.25 13.06
N SER A 140 -32.81 23.71 14.30
CA SER A 140 -33.61 24.85 14.74
C SER A 140 -33.29 26.08 13.88
N LYS A 141 -34.26 26.98 13.68
CA LYS A 141 -34.04 28.22 12.91
C LYS A 141 -32.86 29.03 13.48
N ALA A 142 -32.70 29.04 14.80
CA ALA A 142 -31.56 29.70 15.45
C ALA A 142 -30.22 29.05 15.07
N GLU A 143 -30.11 27.71 15.06
CA GLU A 143 -28.89 27.01 14.63
C GLU A 143 -28.59 27.21 13.14
N LEU A 144 -29.62 27.20 12.28
CA LEU A 144 -29.48 27.46 10.85
C LEU A 144 -28.85 28.84 10.56
N TYR A 145 -29.18 29.86 11.34
CA TYR A 145 -28.68 31.23 11.12
C TYR A 145 -27.41 31.58 11.92
N THR A 146 -27.05 30.81 12.95
CA THR A 146 -25.89 31.11 13.81
C THR A 146 -24.68 30.24 13.51
N VAL A 147 -24.87 29.04 12.95
CA VAL A 147 -23.77 28.15 12.58
C VAL A 147 -23.24 28.54 11.19
N PRO A 148 -21.91 28.61 10.99
CA PRO A 148 -21.35 28.90 9.67
C PRO A 148 -21.73 27.82 8.65
N THR A 149 -22.12 28.25 7.45
CA THR A 149 -22.52 27.37 6.35
C THR A 149 -21.29 26.85 5.60
N VAL A 150 -21.01 25.54 5.72
CA VAL A 150 -19.96 24.82 4.95
C VAL A 150 -20.60 23.90 3.89
N GLU A 151 -21.91 24.04 3.68
CA GLU A 151 -22.72 23.10 2.90
C GLU A 151 -22.23 23.01 1.46
N SER A 152 -21.84 24.12 0.82
CA SER A 152 -21.29 24.13 -0.55
C SER A 152 -20.01 23.32 -0.75
N TYR A 153 -19.20 23.11 0.29
CA TYR A 153 -17.99 22.28 0.22
C TYR A 153 -18.29 20.79 0.46
N LEU A 154 -19.36 20.49 1.19
CA LEU A 154 -19.80 19.13 1.51
C LEU A 154 -20.81 18.60 0.48
N GLU A 155 -21.47 19.50 -0.25
CA GLU A 155 -22.38 19.22 -1.35
C GLU A 155 -21.60 18.80 -2.59
N GLY A 156 -21.18 17.54 -2.59
CA GLY A 156 -20.57 16.91 -3.75
C GLY A 156 -19.82 15.63 -3.42
N PRO A 157 -19.45 14.86 -4.44
CA PRO A 157 -18.55 13.74 -4.24
C PRO A 157 -17.18 14.29 -3.82
N LEU A 158 -16.68 13.84 -2.66
CA LEU A 158 -15.34 14.18 -2.16
C LEU A 158 -14.23 13.87 -3.18
N ILE A 159 -14.51 12.92 -4.08
CA ILE A 159 -13.61 12.51 -5.15
C ILE A 159 -14.37 12.62 -6.47
N LYS A 160 -13.92 13.51 -7.35
CA LYS A 160 -14.38 13.54 -8.74
C LYS A 160 -13.78 12.34 -9.49
N PRO A 161 -14.59 11.42 -10.04
CA PRO A 161 -14.06 10.37 -10.88
C PRO A 161 -13.44 10.98 -12.15
N ARG A 162 -12.30 10.44 -12.59
CA ARG A 162 -11.66 10.85 -13.84
C ARG A 162 -12.56 10.54 -15.05
N SER A 163 -12.59 11.43 -16.02
CA SER A 163 -13.23 11.17 -17.32
C SER A 163 -12.52 10.03 -18.06
N GLU A 164 -13.14 9.50 -19.10
CA GLU A 164 -12.52 8.46 -19.93
C GLU A 164 -11.30 9.00 -20.68
N GLU A 165 -11.41 10.23 -21.21
CA GLU A 165 -10.31 10.97 -21.84
C GLU A 165 -9.10 11.13 -20.89
N ASP A 166 -9.34 11.52 -19.64
CA ASP A 166 -8.29 11.66 -18.63
C ASP A 166 -7.59 10.34 -18.35
N LYS A 167 -8.36 9.24 -18.31
CA LYS A 167 -7.82 7.89 -18.08
C LYS A 167 -6.96 7.45 -19.26
N GLU A 168 -7.37 7.74 -20.49
CA GLU A 168 -6.63 7.40 -21.70
C GLU A 168 -5.32 8.21 -21.80
N ALA A 169 -5.38 9.53 -21.60
CA ALA A 169 -4.20 10.38 -21.57
C ALA A 169 -3.19 9.91 -20.51
N LEU A 170 -3.67 9.53 -19.32
CA LEU A 170 -2.84 9.00 -18.25
C LEU A 170 -2.24 7.63 -18.62
N LYS A 171 -3.00 6.73 -19.25
CA LYS A 171 -2.49 5.45 -19.75
C LYS A 171 -1.38 5.64 -20.79
N LEU A 172 -1.56 6.58 -21.73
CA LEU A 172 -0.55 6.90 -22.74
C LEU A 172 0.73 7.44 -22.12
N LYS A 173 0.63 8.37 -21.15
CA LYS A 173 1.80 8.87 -20.40
C LYS A 173 2.54 7.74 -19.67
N ARG A 174 1.81 6.84 -19.01
CA ARG A 174 2.41 5.67 -18.35
C ARG A 174 3.12 4.74 -19.34
N LYS A 175 2.51 4.49 -20.50
CA LYS A 175 3.10 3.65 -21.56
C LYS A 175 4.37 4.29 -22.12
N ALA A 176 4.35 5.59 -22.38
CA ALA A 176 5.52 6.33 -22.86
C ALA A 176 6.68 6.27 -21.84
N ASN A 177 6.40 6.50 -20.55
CA ASN A 177 7.43 6.43 -19.51
C ASN A 177 8.04 5.02 -19.40
N ARG A 178 7.21 3.97 -19.50
CA ARG A 178 7.69 2.58 -19.48
C ARG A 178 8.61 2.29 -20.67
N LEU A 179 8.17 2.66 -21.88
CA LEU A 179 8.97 2.46 -23.09
C LEU A 179 10.29 3.24 -23.04
N ALA A 180 10.28 4.48 -22.55
CA ALA A 180 11.49 5.26 -22.38
C ALA A 180 12.49 4.59 -21.43
N GLN A 181 12.02 3.99 -20.33
CA GLN A 181 12.88 3.28 -19.40
C GLN A 181 13.40 1.96 -19.99
N GLU A 182 12.58 1.22 -20.72
CA GLU A 182 13.01 0.02 -21.45
C GLU A 182 14.07 0.34 -22.51
N MET A 183 13.92 1.46 -23.21
CA MET A 183 14.91 1.93 -24.19
C MET A 183 16.25 2.24 -23.54
N LYS A 184 16.26 3.01 -22.44
CA LYS A 184 17.51 3.31 -21.69
C LYS A 184 18.25 2.05 -21.26
N VAL A 185 17.53 1.06 -20.72
CA VAL A 185 18.14 -0.22 -20.32
C VAL A 185 18.73 -0.97 -21.52
N LYS A 186 18.07 -0.91 -22.68
CA LYS A 186 18.59 -1.52 -23.91
C LYS A 186 19.82 -0.77 -24.42
N GLU A 187 19.81 0.56 -24.40
CA GLU A 187 20.96 1.40 -24.77
C GLU A 187 22.18 1.07 -23.90
N GLU A 188 22.01 1.04 -22.57
CA GLU A 188 23.10 0.66 -21.64
C GLU A 188 23.65 -0.75 -21.91
N ARG A 189 22.78 -1.71 -22.27
CA ARG A 189 23.21 -3.06 -22.64
C ARG A 189 23.97 -3.07 -23.96
N SER A 190 23.53 -2.29 -24.94
CA SER A 190 24.21 -2.14 -26.23
C SER A 190 25.59 -1.49 -26.07
N ILE A 191 25.71 -0.48 -25.21
CA ILE A 191 26.99 0.16 -24.87
C ILE A 191 27.95 -0.89 -24.30
N LYS A 192 27.52 -1.64 -23.27
CA LYS A 192 28.36 -2.70 -22.66
C LYS A 192 28.74 -3.80 -23.63
N LEU A 193 27.83 -4.17 -24.53
CA LEU A 193 28.11 -5.18 -25.57
C LEU A 193 29.19 -4.67 -26.53
N MET A 194 29.12 -3.41 -26.95
CA MET A 194 30.16 -2.81 -27.80
C MET A 194 31.50 -2.68 -27.08
N GLU A 195 31.51 -2.29 -25.81
CA GLU A 195 32.73 -2.27 -25.00
C GLU A 195 33.38 -3.66 -24.91
N LEU A 196 32.56 -4.70 -24.73
CA LEU A 196 33.01 -6.10 -24.73
C LEU A 196 33.52 -6.52 -26.10
N TYR A 197 32.84 -6.12 -27.18
CA TYR A 197 33.27 -6.39 -28.55
C TYR A 197 34.65 -5.78 -28.82
N ASN A 198 34.87 -4.52 -28.45
CA ASN A 198 36.17 -3.86 -28.59
C ASN A 198 37.25 -4.56 -27.74
N ALA A 199 36.93 -4.89 -26.48
CA ALA A 199 37.82 -5.62 -25.59
C ALA A 199 38.13 -7.07 -26.04
N SER A 200 37.24 -7.68 -26.85
CA SER A 200 37.42 -9.05 -27.33
C SER A 200 38.67 -9.22 -28.21
N SER A 201 39.14 -8.11 -28.81
CA SER A 201 40.41 -8.05 -29.53
C SER A 201 41.62 -8.39 -28.66
N ASP A 202 41.54 -8.19 -27.34
CA ASP A 202 42.61 -8.50 -26.38
C ASP A 202 42.42 -9.89 -25.71
N PHE A 203 41.26 -10.54 -25.88
CA PHE A 203 41.00 -11.85 -25.27
C PHE A 203 41.79 -12.98 -25.93
N ALA A 204 42.37 -13.86 -25.11
CA ALA A 204 43.05 -15.08 -25.55
C ALA A 204 42.04 -16.19 -25.85
N ILE A 205 41.49 -16.20 -27.06
CA ILE A 205 40.50 -17.22 -27.48
C ILE A 205 41.18 -18.47 -28.03
N THR A 206 42.29 -18.31 -28.77
CA THR A 206 43.05 -19.42 -29.37
C THR A 206 44.35 -19.66 -28.61
N GLU A 207 44.83 -20.91 -28.60
CA GLU A 207 46.11 -21.29 -27.97
C GLU A 207 47.29 -20.48 -28.53
N SER A 208 47.30 -20.23 -29.84
CA SER A 208 48.33 -19.41 -30.49
C SER A 208 48.39 -17.98 -29.94
N LYS A 209 47.23 -17.36 -29.71
CA LYS A 209 47.14 -16.01 -29.16
C LYS A 209 47.50 -15.99 -27.68
N LEU A 210 47.20 -17.07 -26.95
CA LEU A 210 47.63 -17.25 -25.57
C LEU A 210 49.16 -17.30 -25.47
N HIS A 211 49.83 -18.08 -26.32
CA HIS A 211 51.30 -18.11 -26.35
C HIS A 211 51.89 -16.73 -26.65
N LEU A 212 51.36 -16.00 -27.63
CA LEU A 212 51.82 -14.64 -27.94
C LEU A 212 51.64 -13.68 -26.76
N LEU A 213 50.49 -13.74 -26.08
CA LEU A 213 50.22 -12.88 -24.91
C LEU A 213 51.12 -13.24 -23.72
N VAL A 214 51.42 -14.52 -23.51
CA VAL A 214 52.37 -14.99 -22.49
C VAL A 214 53.76 -14.46 -22.82
N ASP A 215 54.23 -14.66 -24.05
CA ASP A 215 55.55 -14.18 -24.48
C ASP A 215 55.66 -12.65 -24.38
N GLU A 216 54.60 -11.92 -24.73
CA GLU A 216 54.56 -10.46 -24.60
C GLU A 216 54.58 -10.01 -23.12
N ALA A 217 53.81 -10.67 -22.25
CA ALA A 217 53.74 -10.38 -20.83
C ALA A 217 55.04 -10.68 -20.09
N PHE A 218 55.73 -11.77 -20.45
CA PHE A 218 57.01 -12.15 -19.85
C PHE A 218 58.23 -11.62 -20.61
N SER A 219 58.04 -10.82 -21.66
CA SER A 219 59.14 -10.20 -22.40
C SER A 219 59.97 -9.26 -21.51
N GLU A 220 61.29 -9.35 -21.62
CA GLU A 220 62.22 -8.51 -20.83
C GLU A 220 62.00 -7.00 -21.03
N ARG A 221 61.40 -6.57 -22.14
CA ARG A 221 61.11 -5.16 -22.42
C ARG A 221 60.05 -4.61 -21.46
N LYS A 222 58.92 -5.32 -21.29
CA LYS A 222 57.90 -4.92 -20.31
C LYS A 222 58.39 -5.02 -18.88
N LEU A 223 59.21 -6.04 -18.56
CA LEU A 223 59.85 -6.14 -17.24
C LEU A 223 60.81 -4.96 -16.97
N LYS A 224 61.53 -4.47 -17.99
CA LYS A 224 62.38 -3.25 -17.88
C LYS A 224 61.55 -1.97 -17.72
N GLU A 225 60.38 -1.87 -18.34
CA GLU A 225 59.45 -0.75 -18.15
C GLU A 225 58.82 -0.75 -16.76
N ILE A 226 58.38 -1.92 -16.26
CA ILE A 226 57.86 -2.08 -14.90
C ILE A 226 58.94 -1.77 -13.86
N ASN A 227 60.18 -2.25 -14.06
CA ASN A 227 61.31 -1.91 -13.20
C ASN A 227 61.67 -0.41 -13.28
N LYS A 228 61.51 0.24 -14.44
CA LYS A 228 61.66 1.71 -14.54
C LYS A 228 60.57 2.46 -13.79
N LEU A 229 59.32 1.98 -13.81
CA LEU A 229 58.19 2.57 -13.08
C LEU A 229 58.33 2.37 -11.56
N LEU A 230 58.80 1.20 -11.11
CA LEU A 230 59.04 0.92 -9.69
C LEU A 230 60.27 1.67 -9.14
N ASN A 231 61.24 2.00 -9.99
CA ASN A 231 62.44 2.78 -9.62
C ASN A 231 62.22 4.31 -9.71
N ILE A 232 60.97 4.79 -9.78
CA ILE A 232 60.66 6.22 -9.70
C ILE A 232 60.79 6.67 -8.24
N SER A 233 61.89 7.33 -7.91
CA SER A 233 62.10 8.05 -6.67
C SER A 233 61.12 9.25 -6.54
N PRO A 234 60.66 9.58 -5.32
CA PRO A 234 59.64 10.63 -5.09
C PRO A 234 60.03 12.03 -5.59
N ASP A 235 61.32 12.30 -5.79
CA ASP A 235 61.83 13.57 -6.32
C ASP A 235 61.53 13.81 -7.82
N ARG A 236 61.05 12.81 -8.56
CA ARG A 236 60.67 12.93 -9.99
C ARG A 236 59.15 12.99 -10.24
N LEU A 237 58.35 13.11 -9.18
CA LEU A 237 56.88 13.17 -9.28
C LEU A 237 56.35 14.45 -9.97
N GLY A 238 57.21 15.42 -10.27
CA GLY A 238 56.87 16.69 -10.92
C GLY A 238 57.07 16.74 -12.44
N THR A 239 57.68 15.73 -13.06
CA THR A 239 57.75 15.66 -14.53
C THR A 239 56.48 15.00 -15.04
N MET A 240 55.62 15.81 -15.67
CA MET A 240 54.39 15.38 -16.33
C MET A 240 54.62 14.09 -17.13
N PRO A 241 53.66 13.14 -17.14
CA PRO A 241 53.74 11.99 -18.03
C PRO A 241 53.99 12.47 -19.46
N THR A 242 54.82 11.73 -20.19
CA THR A 242 55.20 12.02 -21.57
C THR A 242 53.99 12.47 -22.39
N THR A 243 54.08 13.63 -23.04
CA THR A 243 52.96 14.30 -23.73
C THR A 243 52.21 13.38 -24.69
N ILE A 244 52.90 12.38 -25.26
CA ILE A 244 52.38 11.44 -26.24
C ILE A 244 51.26 10.54 -25.66
N ASP A 245 51.44 9.99 -24.46
CA ASP A 245 50.45 9.08 -23.88
C ASP A 245 49.21 9.85 -23.42
N PHE A 246 49.42 11.03 -22.85
CA PHE A 246 48.35 11.94 -22.47
C PHE A 246 47.57 12.43 -23.69
N GLU A 247 48.25 12.84 -24.76
CA GLU A 247 47.62 13.25 -26.03
C GLU A 247 46.86 12.10 -26.70
N SER A 248 47.38 10.88 -26.66
CA SER A 248 46.70 9.71 -27.20
C SER A 248 45.43 9.37 -26.40
N SER A 249 45.49 9.41 -25.07
CA SER A 249 44.32 9.19 -24.21
C SER A 249 43.27 10.30 -24.34
N LEU A 250 43.71 11.55 -24.48
CA LEU A 250 42.82 12.68 -24.77
C LEU A 250 42.16 12.53 -26.14
N LYS A 251 42.93 12.13 -27.15
CA LYS A 251 42.41 11.89 -28.50
C LYS A 251 41.35 10.79 -28.47
N ASP A 252 41.59 9.71 -27.72
CA ASP A 252 40.61 8.64 -27.55
C ASP A 252 39.36 9.11 -26.81
N ILE A 253 39.48 9.93 -25.78
CA ILE A 253 38.32 10.51 -25.09
C ILE A 253 37.52 11.44 -26.01
N ILE A 254 38.19 12.30 -26.78
CA ILE A 254 37.56 13.26 -27.69
C ILE A 254 36.86 12.55 -28.86
N LEU A 255 37.49 11.51 -29.40
CA LEU A 255 36.90 10.70 -30.47
C LEU A 255 35.92 9.65 -29.94
N GLY A 256 35.69 9.57 -28.63
CA GLY A 256 34.80 8.59 -28.01
C GLY A 256 35.25 7.15 -28.24
N ASN A 257 36.55 6.88 -28.27
CA ASN A 257 37.09 5.52 -28.37
C ASN A 257 37.12 4.86 -26.98
N VAL A 258 36.69 3.59 -26.92
CA VAL A 258 36.74 2.75 -25.73
C VAL A 258 37.38 1.41 -26.11
N ASN A 259 38.40 0.99 -25.34
CA ASN A 259 39.14 -0.25 -25.57
C ASN A 259 39.68 -0.38 -27.01
N LYS A 260 40.35 0.66 -27.51
CA LYS A 260 40.97 0.74 -28.86
C LYS A 260 39.97 0.67 -30.04
N GLY A 261 38.67 0.77 -29.78
CA GLY A 261 37.61 0.80 -30.81
C GLY A 261 36.62 1.96 -30.58
N PRO A 262 35.73 2.25 -31.54
CA PRO A 262 34.74 3.32 -31.40
C PRO A 262 33.68 2.97 -30.34
N SER A 263 33.17 3.98 -29.64
CA SER A 263 32.03 3.82 -28.74
C SER A 263 30.71 3.66 -29.52
N TYR A 264 29.70 3.18 -28.80
CA TYR A 264 28.35 3.04 -29.33
C TYR A 264 27.78 4.37 -29.85
N GLU A 265 28.02 5.49 -29.17
CA GLU A 265 27.54 6.82 -29.56
C GLU A 265 28.14 7.26 -30.89
N VAL A 266 29.45 7.09 -31.07
CA VAL A 266 30.13 7.43 -32.34
C VAL A 266 29.59 6.58 -33.49
N VAL A 267 29.36 5.29 -33.27
CA VAL A 267 28.75 4.40 -34.28
C VAL A 267 27.33 4.86 -34.59
N GLN A 268 26.54 5.21 -33.58
CA GLN A 268 25.19 5.72 -33.76
C GLN A 268 25.19 7.03 -34.56
N ASP A 269 26.12 7.95 -34.29
CA ASP A 269 26.25 9.24 -34.95
C ASP A 269 26.76 9.13 -36.38
N THR A 270 27.62 8.15 -36.67
CA THR A 270 27.99 7.82 -38.06
C THR A 270 26.81 7.24 -38.84
N MET A 271 26.03 6.35 -38.21
CA MET A 271 24.87 5.72 -38.87
C MET A 271 23.69 6.69 -39.05
N SER A 272 23.57 7.70 -38.18
CA SER A 272 22.55 8.74 -38.28
C SER A 272 22.90 9.82 -39.31
N GLY A 273 24.14 9.85 -39.81
CA GLY A 273 24.65 10.90 -40.69
C GLY A 273 25.02 12.20 -39.97
N PHE A 274 24.91 12.24 -38.63
CA PHE A 274 25.22 13.43 -37.85
C PHE A 274 26.68 13.87 -38.00
N ASN A 275 27.61 12.91 -38.08
CA ASN A 275 29.02 13.22 -38.27
C ASN A 275 29.32 13.91 -39.62
N ASP A 276 28.57 13.59 -40.67
CA ASP A 276 28.73 14.23 -41.97
C ASP A 276 28.23 15.69 -41.92
N GLU A 277 27.13 15.95 -41.22
CA GLU A 277 26.62 17.31 -41.00
C GLU A 277 27.59 18.16 -40.15
N VAL A 278 28.19 17.56 -39.11
CA VAL A 278 29.21 18.21 -38.29
C VAL A 278 30.46 18.51 -39.12
N HIS A 279 30.87 17.60 -39.99
CA HIS A 279 32.00 17.81 -40.90
C HIS A 279 31.73 18.98 -41.86
N ASP A 280 30.57 19.01 -42.49
CA ASP A 280 30.19 20.08 -43.43
C ASP A 280 30.11 21.45 -42.76
N THR A 281 29.55 21.51 -41.54
CA THR A 281 29.50 22.75 -40.76
C THR A 281 30.89 23.20 -40.32
N ALA A 282 31.76 22.28 -39.91
CA ALA A 282 33.15 22.58 -39.57
C ALA A 282 33.92 23.11 -40.78
N GLU A 283 33.75 22.53 -41.97
CA GLU A 283 34.36 23.04 -43.20
C GLU A 283 33.91 24.46 -43.55
N LYS A 284 32.60 24.73 -43.45
CA LYS A 284 32.04 26.08 -43.65
C LYS A 284 32.68 27.07 -42.68
N PHE A 285 32.75 26.72 -41.40
CA PHE A 285 33.37 27.57 -40.38
C PHE A 285 34.87 27.80 -40.63
N GLN A 286 35.61 26.77 -41.05
CA GLN A 286 37.03 26.91 -41.42
C GLN A 286 37.21 27.86 -42.61
N ARG A 287 36.34 27.77 -43.62
CA ARG A 287 36.36 28.65 -44.80
C ARG A 287 36.07 30.11 -44.39
N GLU A 288 35.07 30.33 -43.55
CA GLU A 288 34.74 31.66 -43.01
C GLU A 288 35.88 32.25 -42.19
N LYS A 289 36.48 31.47 -41.29
CA LYS A 289 37.61 31.91 -40.46
C LYS A 289 38.85 32.22 -41.32
N LYS A 290 39.12 31.43 -42.36
CA LYS A 290 40.19 31.72 -43.33
C LYS A 290 39.93 33.04 -44.07
N LEU A 291 38.69 33.33 -44.45
CA LEU A 291 38.31 34.60 -45.09
C LEU A 291 38.49 35.78 -44.13
N GLN A 292 38.07 35.65 -42.86
CA GLN A 292 38.26 36.67 -41.83
C GLN A 292 39.75 36.96 -41.62
N MET A 293 40.59 35.92 -41.46
CA MET A 293 42.03 36.07 -41.30
C MET A 293 42.69 36.74 -42.52
N LYS A 294 42.23 36.43 -43.74
CA LYS A 294 42.69 37.13 -44.95
C LYS A 294 42.32 38.61 -44.94
N GLN A 295 41.06 38.94 -44.61
CA GLN A 295 40.61 40.33 -44.51
C GLN A 295 41.36 41.11 -43.42
N GLU A 296 41.62 40.48 -42.27
CA GLU A 296 42.44 41.08 -41.21
C GLU A 296 43.88 41.29 -41.65
N ALA A 297 44.48 40.34 -42.36
CA ALA A 297 45.83 40.47 -42.91
C ALA A 297 45.91 41.60 -43.94
N GLU A 298 44.95 41.71 -44.85
CA GLU A 298 44.87 42.80 -45.84
C GLU A 298 44.69 44.16 -45.16
N LYS A 299 43.84 44.27 -44.13
CA LYS A 299 43.70 45.50 -43.33
C LYS A 299 45.00 45.86 -42.62
N LYS A 300 45.71 44.89 -42.04
CA LYS A 300 47.02 45.10 -41.42
C LYS A 300 48.06 45.56 -42.45
N GLN A 301 48.09 44.96 -43.64
CA GLN A 301 48.97 45.37 -44.73
C GLN A 301 48.69 46.80 -45.20
N LYS A 302 47.42 47.17 -45.38
CA LYS A 302 47.02 48.54 -45.75
C LYS A 302 47.44 49.56 -44.69
N LYS A 303 47.21 49.28 -43.41
CA LYS A 303 47.69 50.14 -42.31
C LYS A 303 49.21 50.28 -42.30
N LEU A 304 49.94 49.20 -42.62
CA LEU A 304 51.40 49.23 -42.69
C LEU A 304 51.89 50.08 -43.87
N GLN A 305 51.21 50.02 -45.02
CA GLN A 305 51.46 50.88 -46.17
C GLN A 305 51.13 52.35 -45.88
N GLU A 306 50.00 52.64 -45.21
CA GLU A 306 49.65 53.99 -44.76
C GLU A 306 50.72 54.57 -43.85
N LEU A 307 51.17 53.82 -42.83
CA LEU A 307 52.27 54.21 -41.95
C LEU A 307 53.59 54.42 -42.70
N GLN A 308 53.91 53.58 -43.69
CA GLN A 308 55.09 53.77 -44.54
C GLN A 308 55.01 55.05 -45.36
N ASN A 309 53.84 55.35 -45.93
CA ASN A 309 53.60 56.57 -46.70
C ASN A 309 53.62 57.83 -45.81
N GLU A 310 53.09 57.74 -44.59
CA GLU A 310 53.22 58.81 -43.58
C GLU A 310 54.68 59.04 -43.19
N MET A 311 55.46 57.98 -42.93
CA MET A 311 56.90 58.11 -42.66
C MET A 311 57.69 58.71 -43.84
N LEU A 312 57.29 58.43 -45.08
CA LEU A 312 57.89 59.03 -46.27
C LEU A 312 57.54 60.52 -46.36
N LYS A 313 56.27 60.89 -46.14
CA LYS A 313 55.85 62.30 -46.10
C LYS A 313 56.52 63.07 -44.96
N ASP A 314 56.67 62.49 -43.79
CA ASP A 314 57.40 63.08 -42.66
C ASP A 314 58.90 63.25 -42.95
N ARG A 315 59.49 62.38 -43.77
CA ARG A 315 60.89 62.53 -44.24
C ARG A 315 61.01 63.64 -45.27
N GLU A 316 60.08 63.74 -46.21
CA GLU A 316 60.04 64.79 -47.22
C GLU A 316 59.79 66.17 -46.58
N ALA A 317 58.92 66.25 -45.57
CA ALA A 317 58.64 67.48 -44.82
C ALA A 317 59.80 67.95 -43.92
N LYS A 318 60.75 67.07 -43.57
CA LYS A 318 61.98 67.41 -42.83
C LYS A 318 63.15 67.82 -43.73
N GLN A 319 63.00 67.70 -45.05
CA GLN A 319 64.02 68.08 -46.05
C GLN A 319 63.72 69.41 -46.75
N GLN A 320 62.65 70.12 -46.37
CA GLN A 320 62.36 71.52 -46.70
C GLN A 320 62.56 72.40 -45.47
#